data_AF-A0A2T1ED79-F1
#
_entry.id   AF-A0A2T1ED79-F1
#
_cell.length_a   1.000
_cell.length_b   1.000
_cell.length_c   1.000
_cell.angle_alpha   90.00
_cell.angle_beta   90.00
_cell.angle_gamma   90.00
#
_symmetry.space_group_name_H-M   'P 1'
#
loop_
_entity.id
_entity.type
_entity.pdbx_description
1 polymer ?
#
loop_
_entity_poly.entity_id
_entity_poly.type
_entity_poly.pdbx_seq_one_letter_code
_entity_poly.pdbx_strand_id
1 'polypeptide(L)'
;MQLPQFDADQIKRASDLLHACGIEPTAQTMLALVETADAHYPGDPTGLEKAAQALVAFFEDSANTKTQKEPPWHRLRHWAFSMLRL
;
A
#
# COMPACT_ATOMS: atom_id res chain seq x y z
N MET A 1 -2.52 0.01 -21.25
CA MET A 1 -2.74 0.89 -20.09
C MET A 1 -1.38 1.30 -19.58
N GLN A 2 -1.10 2.60 -19.57
CA GLN A 2 0.17 3.16 -19.11
C GLN A 2 0.02 3.32 -17.59
N LEU A 3 0.88 2.66 -16.80
CA LEU A 3 0.85 2.82 -15.34
C LEU A 3 1.00 4.31 -15.01
N PRO A 4 0.26 4.86 -14.04
CA PRO A 4 0.47 6.24 -13.59
C PRO A 4 1.95 6.40 -13.19
N GLN A 5 2.62 7.34 -13.85
CA GLN A 5 3.99 7.73 -13.49
C GLN A 5 3.91 8.56 -12.23
N PHE A 6 4.02 7.89 -11.08
CA PHE A 6 4.29 8.58 -9.83
C PHE A 6 5.72 9.11 -9.82
N ASP A 7 5.90 10.32 -9.28
CA ASP A 7 7.19 10.96 -9.16
C ASP A 7 8.12 10.19 -8.20
N ALA A 8 9.43 10.29 -8.43
CA ALA A 8 10.43 9.64 -7.59
C ALA A 8 10.30 10.02 -6.10
N ASP A 9 9.90 11.27 -5.80
CA ASP A 9 9.64 11.74 -4.43
C ASP A 9 8.41 11.07 -3.78
N GLN A 10 7.37 10.74 -4.56
CA GLN A 10 6.18 10.04 -4.04
C GLN A 10 6.52 8.58 -3.75
N ILE A 11 7.25 7.94 -4.66
CA ILE A 11 7.74 6.57 -4.51
C ILE A 11 8.67 6.48 -3.28
N LYS A 12 9.57 7.45 -3.11
CA LYS A 12 10.47 7.50 -1.97
C LYS A 12 9.72 7.66 -0.65
N ARG A 13 8.76 8.58 -0.55
CA ARG A 13 7.93 8.75 0.66
C ARG A 13 7.15 7.49 1.03
N ALA A 14 6.53 6.83 0.04
CA ALA A 14 5.82 5.58 0.26
C ALA A 14 6.77 4.45 0.72
N SER A 15 7.96 4.37 0.12
CA SER A 15 9.01 3.43 0.51
C SER A 15 9.53 3.68 1.93
N ASP A 16 9.77 4.93 2.30
CA ASP A 16 10.21 5.33 3.65
C ASP A 16 9.14 4.97 4.71
N LEU A 17 7.85 5.17 4.40
CA LEU A 17 6.74 4.76 5.28
C LEU A 17 6.71 3.25 5.53
N LEU A 18 6.89 2.45 4.48
CA LEU A 18 6.96 0.99 4.62
C LEU A 18 8.17 0.56 5.45
N HIS A 19 9.33 1.14 5.16
CA HIS A 19 10.56 0.83 5.86
C HIS A 19 10.47 1.19 7.35
N ALA A 20 9.85 2.32 7.69
CA ALA A 20 9.61 2.74 9.07
C ALA A 20 8.73 1.75 9.85
N CYS A 21 7.85 1.02 9.16
CA CYS A 21 7.00 -0.03 9.73
C CYS A 21 7.63 -1.43 9.67
N GLY A 22 8.90 -1.54 9.27
CA GLY A 22 9.61 -2.81 9.15
C GLY A 22 9.16 -3.67 7.96
N ILE A 23 8.44 -3.07 7.00
CA ILE A 23 8.03 -3.73 5.76
C ILE A 23 9.09 -3.45 4.72
N GLU A 24 9.74 -4.49 4.19
CA GLU A 24 10.71 -4.30 3.11
C GLU A 24 10.01 -3.77 1.85
N PRO A 25 10.45 -2.62 1.29
CA PRO A 25 9.89 -2.07 0.06
C PRO A 25 10.41 -2.85 -1.16
N THR A 26 9.97 -4.11 -1.26
CA THR A 26 10.30 -4.96 -2.41
C THR A 26 9.57 -4.48 -3.66
N ALA A 27 10.04 -4.91 -4.84
CA ALA A 27 9.38 -4.60 -6.11
C ALA A 27 7.89 -4.99 -6.13
N GLN A 28 7.52 -6.09 -5.46
CA GLN A 28 6.12 -6.51 -5.35
C GLN A 28 5.30 -5.56 -4.47
N THR A 29 5.86 -5.12 -3.34
CA THR A 29 5.19 -4.18 -2.43
C THR A 29 4.97 -2.84 -3.12
N MET A 30 5.97 -2.35 -3.86
CA MET A 30 5.85 -1.11 -4.62
C MET A 30 4.83 -1.23 -5.76
N LEU A 31 4.77 -2.36 -6.45
CA LEU A 31 3.75 -2.61 -7.46
C LEU A 31 2.34 -2.60 -6.84
N ALA A 32 2.15 -3.28 -5.71
CA ALA A 32 0.87 -3.32 -5.01
C ALA A 32 0.43 -1.92 -4.53
N LEU A 33 1.36 -1.08 -4.07
CA LEU A 33 1.08 0.31 -3.73
C LEU A 33 0.60 1.11 -4.93
N VAL A 34 1.28 0.98 -6.08
CA VAL A 34 0.92 1.67 -7.33
C VAL A 34 -0.47 1.22 -7.79
N GLU A 35 -0.74 -0.08 -7.79
CA GLU A 35 -2.06 -0.62 -8.17
C GLU A 35 -3.17 -0.17 -7.21
N THR A 36 -2.88 -0.12 -5.90
CA THR A 36 -3.84 0.36 -4.90
C THR A 36 -4.09 1.85 -5.04
N ALA A 37 -3.04 2.65 -5.27
CA ALA A 37 -3.16 4.07 -5.50
C ALA A 37 -3.97 4.37 -6.78
N ASP A 38 -3.70 3.66 -7.88
CA ASP A 38 -4.43 3.82 -9.15
C ASP A 38 -5.91 3.40 -9.02
N ALA A 39 -6.18 2.30 -8.31
CA ALA A 39 -7.54 1.78 -8.16
C ALA A 39 -8.42 2.61 -7.20
N HIS A 40 -7.84 3.19 -6.15
CA HIS A 40 -8.59 3.85 -5.07
C HIS A 40 -8.44 5.38 -5.05
N TYR A 41 -7.33 5.91 -5.56
CA TYR A 41 -6.99 7.33 -5.54
C TYR A 41 -6.53 7.82 -6.92
N PRO A 42 -7.31 7.61 -7.99
CA PRO A 42 -6.90 7.97 -9.35
C PRO A 42 -6.67 9.47 -9.47
N GLY A 43 -5.48 9.85 -9.92
CA GLY A 43 -5.09 11.26 -10.10
C GLY A 43 -4.81 12.03 -8.80
N ASP A 44 -4.82 11.38 -7.64
CA ASP A 44 -4.44 12.00 -6.37
C ASP A 44 -2.90 11.98 -6.22
N PRO A 45 -2.24 13.14 -6.12
CA PRO A 45 -0.79 13.21 -5.92
C PRO A 45 -0.34 12.66 -4.55
N THR A 46 -1.26 12.34 -3.65
CA THR A 46 -1.00 11.68 -2.37
C THR A 46 -1.49 10.23 -2.33
N GLY A 47 -1.97 9.69 -3.46
CA GLY A 47 -2.53 8.34 -3.55
C GLY A 47 -1.56 7.24 -3.12
N LEU A 48 -0.27 7.39 -3.42
CA LEU A 48 0.78 6.46 -2.98
C LEU A 48 1.00 6.49 -1.46
N GLU A 49 1.04 7.67 -0.84
CA GLU A 49 1.17 7.78 0.63
C GLU A 49 -0.04 7.18 1.33
N LYS A 50 -1.25 7.44 0.82
CA LYS A 50 -2.49 6.84 1.35
C LYS A 50 -2.51 5.32 1.19
N ALA A 51 -2.04 4.80 0.05
CA ALA A 51 -1.91 3.37 -0.17
C ALA A 51 -0.88 2.75 0.81
N ALA A 52 0.24 3.44 1.07
CA ALA A 52 1.25 3.01 2.02
C ALA A 52 0.72 2.98 3.45
N GLN A 53 -0.02 4.01 3.86
CA GLN A 53 -0.70 4.05 5.17
C GLN A 53 -1.73 2.93 5.31
N ALA A 54 -2.52 2.66 4.27
CA ALA A 54 -3.47 1.54 4.27
C ALA A 54 -2.73 0.19 4.38
N LEU A 55 -1.57 0.06 3.73
CA LEU A 55 -0.72 -1.13 3.85
C LEU A 55 -0.22 -1.30 5.29
N VAL A 56 0.34 -0.24 5.86
CA VAL A 56 0.84 -0.23 7.24
C VAL A 56 -0.27 -0.62 8.22
N ALA A 57 -1.43 0.03 8.14
CA ALA A 57 -2.57 -0.28 9.01
C ALA A 57 -3.02 -1.75 8.86
N PHE A 58 -3.00 -2.29 7.64
CA PHE A 58 -3.28 -3.70 7.39
C PHE A 58 -2.24 -4.63 8.02
N PHE A 59 -0.95 -4.28 7.97
CA PHE A 59 0.12 -5.03 8.62
C PHE A 59 0.05 -4.94 10.15
N GLU A 60 -0.29 -3.78 10.71
CA GLU A 60 -0.49 -3.62 12.17
C GLU A 60 -1.69 -4.45 12.66
N ASP A 61 -2.81 -4.44 11.93
CA ASP A 61 -3.98 -5.28 12.21
C ASP A 61 -3.66 -6.79 12.05
N SER A 62 -2.88 -7.12 11.01
CA SER A 62 -2.40 -8.48 10.75
C SER A 62 -1.36 -8.96 11.77
N ALA A 63 -0.53 -8.08 12.33
CA ALA A 63 0.43 -8.41 13.39
C ALA A 63 -0.28 -8.71 14.71
N ASN A 64 -1.38 -8.01 15.00
CA ASN A 64 -2.27 -8.32 16.12
C ASN A 64 -2.98 -9.67 15.93
N THR A 65 -3.35 -10.00 14.70
CA THR A 65 -3.86 -11.33 14.34
C THR A 65 -2.71 -12.28 14.01
N LYS A 66 -2.04 -12.82 15.05
CA LYS A 66 -0.88 -13.77 15.11
C LYS A 66 -0.81 -14.97 14.11
N THR A 67 -1.61 -15.01 13.06
CA THR A 67 -1.89 -16.19 12.23
C THR A 67 -1.35 -16.09 10.79
N GLN A 68 -0.64 -15.03 10.39
CA GLN A 68 -0.21 -14.89 8.98
C GLN A 68 1.31 -14.75 8.83
N LYS A 69 1.91 -15.78 8.22
CA LYS A 69 3.33 -15.86 7.82
C LYS A 69 3.65 -15.10 6.53
N GLU A 70 2.63 -14.78 5.73
CA GLU A 70 2.79 -14.03 4.49
C GLU A 70 1.70 -12.96 4.43
N PRO A 71 2.03 -11.71 4.02
CA PRO A 71 1.03 -10.69 3.78
C PRO A 71 0.14 -11.12 2.62
N PRO A 72 -1.18 -11.31 2.84
CA PRO A 72 -2.08 -11.66 1.77
C PRO A 72 -2.33 -10.43 0.89
N TRP A 73 -1.45 -10.17 -0.07
CA TRP A 73 -1.58 -9.05 -1.02
C TRP A 73 -2.95 -9.03 -1.73
N HIS A 74 -3.55 -10.20 -1.97
CA HIS A 74 -4.94 -10.32 -2.44
C HIS A 74 -5.98 -9.82 -1.43
N ARG A 75 -5.79 -10.03 -0.12
CA ARG A 75 -6.67 -9.49 0.92
C ARG A 75 -6.44 -8.01 1.15
N LEU A 76 -5.22 -7.49 0.98
CA LEU A 76 -4.97 -6.06 1.05
C LEU A 76 -5.90 -5.29 0.10
N ARG A 77 -6.00 -5.74 -1.16
CA ARG A 77 -6.88 -5.11 -2.15
C ARG A 77 -8.35 -5.13 -1.71
N HIS A 78 -8.84 -6.24 -1.14
CA HIS A 78 -10.19 -6.33 -0.58
C HIS A 78 -10.38 -5.49 0.70
N TRP A 79 -9.38 -5.43 1.57
CA TRP A 79 -9.41 -4.67 2.82
C TRP A 79 -9.37 -3.16 2.55
N ALA A 80 -8.48 -2.70 1.68
CA ALA A 80 -8.44 -1.32 1.20
C ALA A 80 -9.78 -0.92 0.56
N PHE A 81 -10.37 -1.78 -0.26
CA PHE A 81 -11.71 -1.54 -0.81
C PHE A 81 -12.82 -1.48 0.23
N SER A 82 -12.72 -2.26 1.31
CA SER A 82 -13.75 -2.34 2.35
C SER A 82 -13.63 -1.21 3.39
N MET A 83 -12.41 -0.78 3.73
CA MET A 83 -12.16 0.29 4.71
C MET A 83 -12.30 1.70 4.12
N LEU A 84 -11.95 1.91 2.84
CA LEU A 84 -11.99 3.23 2.20
C LEU A 84 -13.36 3.64 1.66
N ARG A 85 -14.39 2.81 1.87
CA ARG A 85 -15.77 3.04 1.39
C ARG A 85 -16.73 3.51 2.50
N LEU A 86 -16.22 3.87 3.68
CA LEU A 86 -16.96 4.47 4.80
C LEU A 86 -16.56 5.94 4.96
#